data_AF-A0A0U5K0V5-F1
#
_entry.id   AF-A0A0U5K0V5-F1
#
_cell.length_a   1.000
_cell.length_b   1.000
_cell.length_c   1.000
_cell.angle_alpha   90.00
_cell.angle_beta   90.00
_cell.angle_gamma   90.00
#
_symmetry.space_group_name_H-M   'P 1'
#
loop_
_entity.id
_entity.type
_entity.pdbx_description
1 polymer ?
#
loop_
_entity_poly.entity_id
_entity_poly.type
_entity_poly.pdbx_seq_one_letter_code
_entity_poly.pdbx_strand_id
1 'polypeptide(L)'
;MITSDILFSGEFRIVPFTHEAFNHSITFLLVVALVKAVMSNLGFVMGWRGGTIFPAIFSSVAVGTACAMMLPGDVRVNAIVVIAASLTFILEKPLLTIVLLILLVPIELAPVIILVCFLVGRIIKLFPASE
;
A
#
# COMPACT_ATOMS: atom_id res chain seq x y z
N MET A 1 3.07 4.93 22.63
CA MET A 1 2.97 4.19 21.34
C MET A 1 2.80 5.19 20.19
N ILE A 2 3.76 6.10 20.03
CA ILE A 2 3.91 6.89 18.80
C ILE A 2 5.07 6.22 18.07
N THR A 3 4.76 5.20 17.28
CA THR A 3 5.80 4.49 16.52
C THR A 3 6.27 5.40 15.40
N SER A 4 7.59 5.44 15.13
CA SER A 4 8.18 6.25 14.05
C SER A 4 7.52 6.00 12.68
N ASP A 5 6.90 4.83 12.50
CA ASP A 5 6.11 4.45 11.33
C ASP A 5 4.93 5.41 11.04
N ILE A 6 4.41 6.10 12.05
CA ILE A 6 3.28 7.03 11.91
C ILE A 6 3.73 8.44 11.48
N LEU A 7 4.99 8.82 11.69
CA LEU A 7 5.45 10.17 11.41
C LEU A 7 5.53 10.47 9.90
N PHE A 8 5.07 11.67 9.51
CA PHE A 8 5.24 12.25 8.17
C PHE A 8 4.71 11.37 7.02
N SER A 9 5.34 11.41 5.83
CA SER A 9 4.99 10.62 4.65
C SER A 9 5.26 9.12 4.81
N GLY A 10 6.13 8.73 5.74
CA GLY A 10 6.59 7.36 5.93
C GLY A 10 7.76 6.95 5.02
N GLU A 11 8.32 7.86 4.22
CA GLU A 11 9.40 7.58 3.25
C GLU A 11 10.60 6.82 3.87
N PHE A 12 11.17 7.34 4.96
CA PHE A 12 12.34 6.73 5.60
C PHE A 12 12.06 5.35 6.23
N ARG A 13 10.78 5.05 6.53
CA ARG A 13 10.38 3.81 7.19
C ARG A 13 9.80 2.78 6.24
N ILE A 14 9.56 3.13 4.99
CA ILE A 14 8.79 2.25 4.08
C ILE A 14 9.51 0.95 3.75
N VAL A 15 10.82 1.01 3.51
CA VAL A 15 11.63 -0.17 3.23
C VAL A 15 11.74 -1.05 4.48
N PRO A 16 12.20 -0.55 5.65
CA PRO A 16 12.21 -1.34 6.89
C PRO A 16 10.83 -1.95 7.23
N PHE A 17 9.78 -1.14 7.13
CA PHE A 17 8.42 -1.59 7.44
C PHE A 17 7.96 -2.72 6.52
N THR A 18 8.32 -2.71 5.24
CA THR A 18 7.97 -3.80 4.31
C THR A 18 8.62 -5.12 4.71
N HIS A 19 9.83 -5.10 5.27
CA HIS A 19 10.51 -6.29 5.78
C HIS A 19 10.00 -6.73 7.16
N GLU A 20 9.57 -5.79 8.00
CA GLU A 20 9.14 -6.03 9.37
C GLU A 20 7.64 -6.31 9.49
N ALA A 21 6.83 -5.98 8.48
CA ALA A 21 5.36 -6.02 8.54
C ALA A 21 4.80 -7.38 8.98
N PHE A 22 5.42 -8.48 8.56
CA PHE A 22 5.00 -9.83 8.94
C PHE A 22 5.25 -10.18 10.42
N ASN A 23 6.09 -9.41 11.11
CA ASN A 23 6.37 -9.60 12.54
C ASN A 23 5.38 -8.85 13.44
N HIS A 24 4.49 -8.04 12.87
CA HIS A 24 3.48 -7.30 13.61
C HIS A 24 2.14 -8.04 13.67
N SER A 25 1.31 -7.68 14.65
CA SER A 25 -0.04 -8.22 14.75
C SER A 25 -0.95 -7.64 13.66
N ILE A 26 -1.93 -8.42 13.22
CA ILE A 26 -2.98 -8.00 12.27
C ILE A 26 -3.65 -6.70 12.75
N THR A 27 -3.98 -6.62 14.04
CA THR A 27 -4.61 -5.43 14.64
C THR A 27 -3.74 -4.19 14.55
N PHE A 28 -2.43 -4.32 14.81
CA PHE A 28 -1.49 -3.21 14.68
C PHE A 28 -1.41 -2.72 13.22
N LEU A 29 -1.28 -3.64 12.27
CA LEU A 29 -1.21 -3.32 10.84
C LEU A 29 -2.47 -2.58 10.36
N LEU A 30 -3.66 -3.02 10.74
CA LEU A 30 -4.91 -2.35 10.38
C LEU A 30 -5.02 -0.95 10.99
N VAL A 31 -4.60 -0.77 12.25
CA VAL A 31 -4.57 0.55 12.89
C VAL A 31 -3.58 1.47 12.18
N VAL A 32 -2.38 0.99 11.86
CA VAL A 32 -1.36 1.76 11.15
C VAL A 32 -1.85 2.21 9.78
N ALA A 33 -2.47 1.31 9.01
CA ALA A 33 -3.07 1.63 7.72
C ALA A 33 -4.12 2.74 7.82
N LEU A 34 -5.05 2.61 8.77
CA LEU A 34 -6.12 3.59 8.98
C LEU A 34 -5.55 4.94 9.40
N VAL A 35 -4.62 4.95 10.37
CA VAL A 35 -3.99 6.17 10.86
C VAL A 35 -3.23 6.87 9.74
N LYS A 36 -2.49 6.15 8.89
CA LYS A 36 -1.77 6.76 7.76
C LYS A 36 -2.71 7.37 6.73
N ALA A 37 -3.79 6.69 6.37
CA ALA A 37 -4.79 7.23 5.46
C ALA A 37 -5.42 8.52 6.01
N VAL A 38 -5.82 8.51 7.29
CA VAL A 38 -6.43 9.67 7.96
C VAL A 38 -5.44 10.83 8.09
N MET A 39 -4.22 10.57 8.56
CA MET A 39 -3.19 11.59 8.71
C MET A 39 -2.81 12.24 7.37
N SER A 40 -2.74 11.45 6.29
CA SER A 40 -2.48 11.99 4.96
C SER A 40 -3.57 12.96 4.51
N ASN A 41 -4.84 12.57 4.65
CA ASN A 41 -5.96 13.44 4.28
C ASN A 41 -6.06 14.69 5.17
N LEU A 42 -5.89 14.54 6.49
CA LEU A 42 -5.84 15.66 7.42
C LEU A 42 -4.69 16.62 7.09
N GLY A 43 -3.53 16.11 6.69
CA GLY A 43 -2.41 16.91 6.22
C GLY A 43 -2.80 17.81 5.05
N PHE A 44 -3.47 17.25 4.04
CA PHE A 44 -3.93 18.03 2.88
C PHE A 44 -4.96 19.09 3.25
N VAL A 45 -5.92 18.75 4.11
CA VAL A 45 -6.94 19.72 4.60
C VAL A 45 -6.29 20.86 5.40
N MET A 46 -5.21 20.57 6.14
CA MET A 46 -4.44 21.58 6.90
C MET A 46 -3.42 22.34 6.04
N GLY A 47 -3.43 22.17 4.71
CA GLY A 47 -2.57 22.93 3.79
C GLY A 47 -1.16 22.37 3.58
N TRP A 48 -0.88 21.14 4.03
CA TRP A 48 0.39 20.48 3.71
C TRP A 48 0.47 20.17 2.21
N ARG A 49 1.48 20.75 1.56
CA ARG A 49 1.88 20.41 0.18
C ARG A 49 2.82 19.21 0.15
N GLY A 50 2.27 18.01 0.34
CA GLY A 50 2.96 16.72 0.25
C GLY A 50 2.46 15.86 -0.92
N GLY A 51 3.10 14.71 -1.15
CA GLY A 51 2.62 13.70 -2.09
C GLY A 51 1.83 12.58 -1.40
N THR A 52 0.93 11.93 -2.14
CA THR A 52 0.10 10.80 -1.66
C THR A 52 0.79 9.44 -1.79
N ILE A 53 1.90 9.35 -2.54
CA ILE A 53 2.50 8.06 -2.94
C ILE A 53 3.02 7.28 -1.72
N PHE A 54 3.88 7.86 -0.89
CA PHE A 54 4.45 7.14 0.26
C PHE A 54 3.40 6.73 1.30
N PRO A 55 2.46 7.62 1.72
CA PRO A 55 1.36 7.22 2.59
C PRO A 55 0.50 6.09 2.00
N ALA A 56 0.25 6.11 0.69
CA ALA A 56 -0.52 5.08 0.00
C ALA A 56 0.20 3.72 -0.02
N ILE A 57 1.52 3.71 -0.31
CA ILE A 57 2.34 2.48 -0.25
C ILE A 57 2.32 1.94 1.18
N PHE A 58 2.57 2.79 2.18
CA PHE A 58 2.64 2.37 3.59
C PHE A 58 1.33 1.73 4.05
N SER A 59 0.20 2.40 3.73
CA SER A 59 -1.13 1.89 4.05
C SER A 59 -1.44 0.59 3.31
N SER A 60 -1.03 0.49 2.04
CA SER A 60 -1.23 -0.72 1.23
C SER A 60 -0.43 -1.90 1.75
N VAL A 61 0.84 -1.70 2.12
CA VAL A 61 1.69 -2.75 2.74
C VAL A 61 1.05 -3.23 4.05
N ALA A 62 0.59 -2.32 4.89
CA ALA A 62 -0.05 -2.66 6.16
C ALA A 62 -1.36 -3.44 5.98
N VAL A 63 -2.29 -2.98 5.13
CA VAL A 63 -3.54 -3.71 4.86
C VAL A 63 -3.26 -5.04 4.17
N GLY A 64 -2.37 -5.05 3.16
CA GLY A 64 -2.11 -6.26 2.38
C GLY A 64 -1.45 -7.36 3.20
N THR A 65 -0.53 -7.02 4.09
CA THR A 65 0.04 -8.00 5.04
C THR A 65 -0.99 -8.49 6.05
N ALA A 66 -1.83 -7.60 6.60
CA ALA A 66 -2.92 -7.99 7.49
C ALA A 66 -3.90 -8.97 6.81
N CYS A 67 -4.34 -8.65 5.58
CA CYS A 67 -5.22 -9.52 4.80
C CYS A 67 -4.55 -10.86 4.49
N ALA A 68 -3.27 -10.86 4.12
CA ALA A 68 -2.54 -12.08 3.79
C ALA A 68 -2.44 -13.06 4.95
N MET A 69 -2.30 -12.57 6.18
CA MET A 69 -2.28 -13.39 7.39
C MET A 69 -3.64 -14.06 7.68
N MET A 70 -4.73 -13.53 7.14
CA MET A 70 -6.09 -14.05 7.33
C MET A 70 -6.54 -15.00 6.22
N LEU A 71 -5.86 -15.00 5.07
CA LEU A 71 -6.21 -15.77 3.89
C LEU A 71 -5.42 -17.09 3.85
N PRO A 72 -6.03 -18.21 3.41
CA PRO A 72 -5.30 -19.44 3.16
C PRO A 72 -4.37 -19.29 1.94
N GLY A 73 -3.28 -20.07 1.89
CA GLY A 73 -2.35 -20.11 0.75
C GLY A 73 -0.97 -19.49 1.03
N ASP A 74 -0.22 -19.14 -0.03
CA ASP A 74 1.07 -18.46 0.12
C ASP A 74 0.86 -17.02 0.55
N VAL A 75 1.36 -16.71 1.75
CA VAL A 75 1.18 -15.41 2.40
C VAL A 75 1.83 -14.27 1.61
N ARG A 76 2.96 -14.49 0.93
CA ARG A 76 3.62 -13.44 0.13
C ARG A 76 2.81 -13.12 -1.12
N VAL A 77 2.25 -14.15 -1.77
CA VAL A 77 1.37 -13.96 -2.93
C VAL A 77 0.09 -13.25 -2.52
N ASN A 78 -0.56 -13.68 -1.44
CA ASN A 78 -1.75 -13.03 -0.91
C ASN A 78 -1.48 -11.55 -0.57
N ALA A 79 -0.35 -11.27 0.07
CA ALA A 79 0.03 -9.90 0.40
C ALA A 79 0.23 -9.05 -0.86
N ILE A 80 1.03 -9.52 -1.82
CA ILE A 80 1.33 -8.71 -3.01
C ILE A 80 0.09 -8.46 -3.87
N VAL A 81 -0.86 -9.40 -3.92
CA VAL A 81 -2.13 -9.21 -4.62
C VAL A 81 -2.89 -8.05 -4.01
N VAL A 82 -3.04 -8.03 -2.68
CA VAL A 82 -3.77 -6.95 -1.99
C VAL A 82 -3.01 -5.63 -2.07
N ILE A 83 -1.69 -5.63 -1.86
CA ILE A 83 -0.84 -4.43 -1.96
C ILE A 83 -0.92 -3.82 -3.35
N ALA A 84 -0.72 -4.64 -4.40
CA ALA A 84 -0.77 -4.18 -5.77
C ALA A 84 -2.16 -3.66 -6.15
N ALA A 85 -3.22 -4.34 -5.71
CA ALA A 85 -4.57 -3.91 -5.99
C ALA A 85 -4.92 -2.59 -5.29
N SER A 86 -4.68 -2.47 -3.98
CA SER A 86 -5.00 -1.26 -3.23
C SER A 86 -4.17 -0.08 -3.68
N LEU A 87 -2.87 -0.26 -3.90
CA LEU A 87 -1.98 0.82 -4.32
C LEU A 87 -2.32 1.31 -5.74
N THR A 88 -2.62 0.39 -6.67
CA THR A 88 -3.03 0.76 -8.03
C THR A 88 -4.33 1.54 -8.02
N PHE A 89 -5.28 1.12 -7.17
CA PHE A 89 -6.56 1.80 -7.02
C PHE A 89 -6.38 3.21 -6.45
N ILE A 90 -5.57 3.38 -5.40
CA ILE A 90 -5.34 4.69 -4.77
C ILE A 90 -4.58 5.65 -5.71
N LEU A 91 -3.58 5.17 -6.46
CA LEU A 91 -2.75 6.01 -7.31
C LEU A 91 -3.35 6.26 -8.70
N GLU A 92 -4.33 5.46 -9.11
CA GLU A 92 -4.97 5.47 -10.44
C GLU A 92 -3.96 5.34 -11.61
N LYS A 93 -2.73 4.91 -11.31
CA LYS A 93 -1.60 4.87 -12.24
C LYS A 93 -0.96 3.48 -12.17
N PRO A 94 -1.43 2.51 -12.97
CA PRO A 94 -0.94 1.13 -12.91
C PRO A 94 0.54 1.01 -13.26
N LEU A 95 1.02 1.74 -14.28
CA LEU A 95 2.44 1.72 -14.66
C LEU A 95 3.34 2.25 -13.54
N LEU A 96 2.94 3.34 -12.88
CA LEU A 96 3.65 3.88 -11.72
C LEU A 96 3.71 2.84 -10.59
N THR A 97 2.58 2.19 -10.32
CA THR A 97 2.48 1.18 -9.25
C THR A 97 3.38 -0.03 -9.52
N ILE A 98 3.43 -0.52 -10.77
CA ILE A 98 4.31 -1.62 -11.16
C ILE A 98 5.78 -1.26 -10.89
N VAL A 99 6.23 -0.08 -11.33
CA VAL A 99 7.61 0.37 -11.12
C VAL A 99 7.93 0.47 -9.63
N LEU A 100 7.06 1.09 -8.83
CA LEU A 100 7.27 1.26 -7.40
C LEU A 100 7.35 -0.09 -6.66
N LEU A 101 6.47 -1.03 -6.98
CA LEU A 101 6.45 -2.33 -6.29
C LEU A 101 7.61 -3.22 -6.70
N ILE A 102 8.04 -3.19 -7.97
CA ILE A 102 9.23 -3.93 -8.40
C ILE A 102 10.50 -3.42 -7.69
N LEU A 103 10.56 -2.13 -7.35
CA LEU A 103 11.66 -1.55 -6.59
C LEU A 103 11.60 -1.90 -5.08
N LEU A 104 10.40 -2.12 -4.54
CA LEU A 104 10.19 -2.31 -3.10
C LEU A 104 10.13 -3.79 -2.67
N VAL A 105 9.78 -4.68 -3.59
CA VAL A 105 9.42 -6.08 -3.30
C VAL A 105 10.27 -7.02 -4.17
N PRO A 106 10.55 -8.27 -3.73
CA PRO A 106 11.32 -9.22 -4.53
C PRO A 106 10.81 -9.39 -5.96
N ILE A 107 11.75 -9.41 -6.92
CA ILE A 107 11.47 -9.49 -8.36
C ILE A 107 10.69 -10.74 -8.77
N GLU A 108 10.76 -11.81 -7.97
CA GLU A 108 10.01 -13.06 -8.18
C GLU A 108 8.48 -12.84 -8.20
N LEU A 109 7.99 -11.80 -7.52
CA LEU A 109 6.58 -11.44 -7.47
C LEU A 109 6.14 -10.53 -8.63
N ALA A 110 7.07 -10.10 -9.50
CA ALA A 110 6.77 -9.20 -10.61
C ALA A 110 5.65 -9.69 -11.55
N PRO A 111 5.54 -10.99 -11.92
CA PRO A 111 4.43 -11.45 -12.75
C PRO A 111 3.06 -11.21 -12.11
N VAL A 112 2.95 -11.41 -10.80
CA VAL A 112 1.71 -11.19 -10.04
C VAL A 112 1.40 -9.69 -9.97
N ILE A 113 2.42 -8.86 -9.68
CA ILE A 113 2.28 -7.39 -9.66
C ILE A 113 1.75 -6.88 -11.00
N ILE A 114 2.38 -7.27 -12.10
CA ILE A 114 2.00 -6.82 -13.45
C ILE A 114 0.56 -7.24 -13.77
N LEU A 115 0.20 -8.49 -13.49
CA LEU A 115 -1.15 -9.00 -13.72
C LEU A 115 -2.20 -8.22 -12.92
N VAL A 116 -1.99 -8.08 -11.61
CA VAL A 116 -2.95 -7.40 -10.72
C VAL A 116 -3.08 -5.92 -11.07
N CYS A 117 -1.97 -5.20 -11.25
CA CYS A 117 -1.99 -3.78 -11.63
C CYS A 117 -2.70 -3.57 -12.97
N PHE A 118 -2.50 -4.47 -13.94
CA PHE A 118 -3.22 -4.40 -15.22
C PHE A 118 -4.72 -4.60 -15.03
N LEU A 119 -5.14 -5.66 -14.31
CA LEU A 119 -6.55 -5.94 -14.04
C LEU A 119 -7.22 -4.79 -13.30
N VAL A 120 -6.62 -4.28 -12.23
CA VAL A 120 -7.16 -3.15 -11.47
C VAL A 120 -7.19 -1.89 -12.32
N GLY A 121 -6.17 -1.64 -13.15
CA GLY A 121 -6.20 -0.55 -14.13
C GLY A 121 -7.35 -0.64 -15.15
N ARG A 122 -7.87 -1.84 -15.45
CA ARG A 122 -9.10 -2.01 -16.24
C ARG A 122 -10.34 -1.74 -15.41
N ILE A 123 -10.36 -2.17 -14.14
CA ILE A 123 -11.48 -1.96 -13.21
C ILE A 123 -11.67 -0.48 -12.92
N ILE A 124 -10.61 0.29 -12.71
CA ILE A 124 -10.68 1.74 -12.46
C ILE A 124 -11.42 2.47 -13.59
N LYS A 125 -11.26 2.02 -14.85
CA LYS A 125 -11.99 2.61 -16.00
C LYS A 125 -13.50 2.41 -15.92
N LEU A 126 -13.99 1.48 -15.10
CA LEU A 126 -15.41 1.26 -14.85
C LEU A 126 -15.98 2.21 -13.80
N PHE A 127 -15.11 2.81 -12.98
CA PHE A 127 -15.44 3.83 -11.98
C PHE A 127 -14.85 5.16 -12.45
N PRO A 128 -15.48 5.85 -13.43
CA PRO A 128 -15.02 7.16 -13.85
C PRO A 128 -14.96 8.09 -12.62
N ALA A 129 -13.90 8.88 -12.54
CA ALA A 129 -13.66 9.80 -11.44
C ALA A 129 -14.92 10.66 -11.20
N SER A 130 -15.38 10.72 -9.96
CA SER A 130 -16.31 11.78 -9.54
C SER A 130 -15.55 13.10 -9.67
N GLU A 131 -15.98 13.93 -10.63
CA GLU A 131 -15.52 15.32 -10.77
C GLU A 131 -15.67 16.10 -9.46
#